data_AF-A0A4Q0IHR7-F1
#
_entry.id   AF-A0A4Q0IHR7-F1
#
_cell.length_a   1.000
_cell.length_b   1.000
_cell.length_c   1.000
_cell.angle_alpha   90.00
_cell.angle_beta   90.00
_cell.angle_gamma   90.00
#
_symmetry.space_group_name_H-M   'P 1'
#
loop_
_entity.id
_entity.type
_entity.pdbx_description
1 polymer ?
#
loop_
_entity_poly.entity_id
_entity_poly.type
_entity_poly.pdbx_seq_one_letter_code
_entity_poly.pdbx_strand_id
1 'polypeptide(L)'
;KEMTKSKTTAISWVALSLGFAVFIGILGRAYLPELVNGNNEKVSIEMIKKVFTVERQAPFIAGLFLCGILAAIMSTADSQLLVSASSVAEDIFKGLLKKDADDKTVMNVSRATVLVVAVLAYIIAWNPNNTVMGLVSNAWAGLGAAFGP
;
A
#
# COMPACT_ATOMS: atom_id res chain seq x y z
N LYS A 1 -29.18 -6.49 9.04
CA LYS A 1 -29.48 -6.64 7.59
C LYS A 1 -28.55 -5.78 6.71
N GLU A 2 -28.34 -4.50 7.04
CA GLU A 2 -27.40 -3.64 6.27
C GLU A 2 -25.94 -4.07 6.42
N MET A 3 -25.53 -4.46 7.63
CA MET A 3 -24.17 -4.95 7.91
C MET A 3 -23.82 -6.22 7.12
N THR A 4 -24.79 -7.13 6.93
CA THR A 4 -24.61 -8.37 6.16
C THR A 4 -24.51 -8.09 4.66
N LYS A 5 -25.29 -7.13 4.13
CA LYS A 5 -25.19 -6.71 2.73
C LYS A 5 -23.86 -6.01 2.44
N SER A 6 -23.44 -5.08 3.30
CA SER A 6 -22.17 -4.36 3.14
C SER A 6 -20.97 -5.31 3.17
N LYS A 7 -20.94 -6.24 4.13
CA LYS A 7 -19.91 -7.29 4.23
C LYS A 7 -19.84 -8.12 2.96
N THR A 8 -20.97 -8.60 2.43
CA THR A 8 -20.95 -9.44 1.22
C THR A 8 -20.42 -8.67 0.01
N THR A 9 -20.83 -7.42 -0.18
CA THR A 9 -20.31 -6.61 -1.29
C THR A 9 -18.80 -6.39 -1.18
N ALA A 10 -18.29 -6.06 0.02
CA ALA A 10 -16.87 -5.86 0.25
C ALA A 10 -16.06 -7.14 0.05
N ILE A 11 -16.52 -8.26 0.60
CA ILE A 11 -15.83 -9.56 0.46
C ILE A 11 -15.83 -10.03 -0.99
N SER A 12 -16.96 -9.95 -1.69
CA SER A 12 -17.03 -10.33 -3.10
C SER A 12 -16.07 -9.50 -3.96
N TRP A 13 -15.98 -8.19 -3.69
CA TRP A 13 -15.05 -7.30 -4.39
C TRP A 13 -13.59 -7.68 -4.13
N VAL A 14 -13.22 -7.95 -2.88
CA VAL A 14 -11.87 -8.38 -2.49
C VAL A 14 -11.52 -9.73 -3.11
N ALA A 15 -12.43 -10.70 -3.04
CA ALA A 15 -12.20 -12.03 -3.63
C ALA A 15 -11.96 -11.93 -5.14
N LEU A 16 -12.76 -11.12 -5.83
CA LEU A 16 -12.63 -10.90 -7.26
C LEU A 16 -11.31 -10.19 -7.61
N SER A 17 -10.95 -9.12 -6.90
CA SER A 17 -9.70 -8.37 -7.17
C SER A 17 -8.45 -9.21 -6.89
N LEU A 18 -8.43 -9.98 -5.80
CA LEU A 18 -7.35 -10.92 -5.48
C LEU A 18 -7.27 -12.05 -6.51
N GLY A 19 -8.42 -12.56 -6.96
CA GLY A 19 -8.48 -13.56 -8.03
C GLY A 19 -7.79 -13.09 -9.31
N PHE A 20 -8.08 -11.86 -9.75
CA PHE A 20 -7.39 -11.25 -10.89
C PHE A 20 -5.90 -11.04 -10.65
N ALA A 21 -5.50 -10.60 -9.45
CA ALA A 21 -4.09 -10.42 -9.12
C ALA A 21 -3.30 -11.73 -9.21
N VAL A 22 -3.87 -12.83 -8.68
CA VAL A 22 -3.26 -14.17 -8.78
C VAL A 22 -3.17 -14.62 -10.23
N PHE A 23 -4.24 -14.44 -11.01
CA PHE A 23 -4.25 -14.81 -12.42
C PHE A 23 -3.18 -14.08 -13.23
N ILE A 24 -3.02 -12.76 -13.02
CA ILE A 24 -1.95 -11.96 -13.64
C ILE A 24 -0.57 -12.47 -13.20
N GLY A 25 -0.39 -12.82 -11.93
CA GLY A 25 0.87 -13.39 -11.44
C GLY A 25 1.24 -14.71 -12.12
N ILE A 26 0.26 -15.61 -12.30
CA ILE A 26 0.45 -16.89 -13.00
C ILE A 26 0.81 -16.66 -14.47
N LEU A 27 0.07 -15.80 -15.18
CA LEU A 27 0.38 -15.46 -16.57
C LEU A 27 1.74 -14.78 -16.70
N GLY A 28 2.06 -13.87 -15.78
CA GLY A 28 3.32 -13.16 -15.73
C GLY A 28 4.52 -14.10 -15.60
N ARG A 29 4.39 -15.17 -14.81
CA ARG A 29 5.43 -16.21 -14.71
C ARG A 29 5.72 -16.88 -16.05
N ALA A 30 4.73 -17.09 -16.90
CA ALA A 30 4.90 -17.69 -18.22
C ALA A 30 5.44 -16.69 -19.26
N TYR A 31 4.97 -15.44 -19.24
CA TYR A 31 5.32 -14.39 -20.22
C TYR A 31 6.63 -13.65 -19.90
N LEU A 32 7.07 -13.65 -18.65
CA LEU A 32 8.23 -12.90 -18.15
C LEU A 32 9.17 -13.82 -17.33
N PRO A 33 9.82 -14.81 -17.96
CA PRO A 33 10.71 -15.74 -17.27
C PRO A 33 11.89 -15.03 -16.58
N GLU A 34 12.29 -13.86 -17.07
CA GLU A 34 13.37 -13.04 -16.51
C GLU A 34 13.05 -12.49 -15.11
N LEU A 35 11.77 -12.29 -14.77
CA LEU A 35 11.36 -11.74 -13.47
C LEU A 35 11.35 -12.79 -12.36
N VAL A 36 11.38 -14.08 -12.72
CA VAL A 36 11.30 -15.22 -11.79
C VAL A 36 12.47 -15.23 -10.81
N ASN A 37 13.63 -14.68 -11.19
CA ASN A 37 14.88 -14.70 -10.41
C ASN A 37 15.09 -13.49 -9.48
N GLY A 38 14.02 -12.82 -9.04
CA GLY A 38 14.12 -11.84 -7.93
C GLY A 38 13.37 -10.52 -8.12
N ASN A 39 12.66 -10.32 -9.23
CA ASN A 39 11.87 -9.11 -9.48
C ASN A 39 10.36 -9.41 -9.59
N ASN A 40 9.89 -10.44 -8.89
CA ASN A 40 8.51 -10.95 -8.96
C ASN A 40 7.46 -9.87 -8.62
N GLU A 41 7.80 -8.89 -7.80
CA GLU A 41 6.89 -7.80 -7.40
C GLU A 41 6.59 -6.82 -8.56
N LYS A 42 7.44 -6.81 -9.59
CA LYS A 42 7.29 -5.94 -10.77
C LYS A 42 6.47 -6.58 -11.89
N VAL A 43 6.00 -7.81 -11.72
CA VAL A 43 5.30 -8.60 -12.75
C VAL A 43 4.15 -7.82 -13.38
N SER A 44 3.26 -7.20 -12.58
CA SER A 44 2.11 -6.46 -13.12
C SER A 44 2.54 -5.27 -13.99
N ILE A 45 3.58 -4.54 -13.58
CA ILE A 45 4.10 -3.36 -14.30
C ILE A 45 4.74 -3.79 -15.62
N GLU A 46 5.59 -4.82 -15.59
CA GLU A 46 6.28 -5.31 -16.78
C GLU A 46 5.34 -6.02 -17.76
N MET A 47 4.29 -6.69 -17.26
CA MET A 47 3.22 -7.25 -18.11
C MET A 47 2.51 -6.14 -18.89
N ILE A 48 2.14 -5.04 -18.23
CA ILE A 48 1.49 -3.90 -18.90
C ILE A 48 2.41 -3.34 -19.99
N LYS A 49 3.69 -3.11 -19.69
CA LYS A 49 4.66 -2.59 -20.68
C LYS A 49 4.82 -3.55 -21.86
N LYS A 50 5.04 -4.84 -21.61
CA LYS A 50 5.27 -5.82 -22.68
C LYS A 50 4.05 -5.96 -23.59
N VAL A 51 2.86 -6.16 -23.01
CA VAL A 51 1.64 -6.37 -23.79
C VAL A 51 1.21 -5.11 -24.53
N PHE A 52 1.17 -3.96 -23.85
CA PHE A 52 0.57 -2.75 -24.45
C PHE A 52 1.57 -1.88 -25.20
N THR A 53 2.84 -1.83 -24.80
CA THR A 53 3.85 -1.01 -25.49
C THR A 53 4.50 -1.76 -26.65
N VAL A 54 4.86 -3.03 -26.46
CA VAL A 54 5.63 -3.80 -27.46
C VAL A 54 4.69 -4.55 -28.42
N GLU A 55 3.77 -5.37 -27.90
CA GLU A 55 2.95 -6.24 -28.74
C GLU A 55 1.77 -5.51 -29.41
N ARG A 56 1.10 -4.62 -28.68
CA ARG A 56 -0.08 -3.89 -29.17
C ARG A 56 0.23 -2.49 -29.72
N GLN A 57 1.48 -2.03 -29.59
CA GLN A 57 1.93 -0.68 -29.99
C GLN A 57 0.98 0.46 -29.53
N ALA A 58 0.41 0.31 -28.33
CA ALA A 58 -0.55 1.24 -27.72
C ALA A 58 0.02 1.81 -26.40
N PRO A 59 1.10 2.62 -26.45
CA PRO A 59 1.77 3.14 -25.25
C PRO A 59 0.85 4.01 -24.38
N PHE A 60 -0.14 4.68 -24.97
CA PHE A 60 -1.12 5.48 -24.23
C PHE A 60 -1.94 4.62 -23.24
N ILE A 61 -2.34 3.42 -23.66
CA ILE A 61 -3.10 2.49 -22.82
C ILE A 61 -2.20 1.96 -21.69
N ALA A 62 -0.94 1.66 -21.99
CA ALA A 62 0.04 1.28 -20.98
C ALA A 62 0.18 2.39 -19.91
N GLY A 63 0.33 3.64 -20.35
CA GLY A 63 0.40 4.81 -19.46
C GLY A 63 -0.84 4.95 -18.59
N LEU A 64 -2.05 4.76 -19.14
CA LEU A 64 -3.30 4.82 -18.40
C LEU A 64 -3.34 3.79 -17.25
N PHE A 65 -2.95 2.54 -17.50
CA PHE A 65 -2.90 1.52 -16.47
C PHE A 65 -1.85 1.81 -15.40
N LEU A 66 -0.66 2.29 -15.79
CA LEU A 66 0.39 2.66 -14.83
C LEU A 66 -0.03 3.84 -13.95
N CYS A 67 -0.68 4.85 -14.52
CA CYS A 67 -1.29 5.94 -13.76
C CYS A 67 -2.36 5.43 -12.78
N GLY A 68 -3.18 4.45 -13.20
CA GLY A 68 -4.16 3.82 -12.32
C GLY A 68 -3.53 3.12 -11.11
N ILE A 69 -2.42 2.39 -11.32
CA ILE A 69 -1.67 1.76 -10.22
C ILE A 69 -1.13 2.82 -9.26
N LEU A 70 -0.48 3.87 -9.78
CA LEU A 70 0.05 4.95 -8.97
C LEU A 70 -1.05 5.67 -8.17
N ALA A 71 -2.20 5.93 -8.80
CA ALA A 71 -3.35 6.54 -8.14
C ALA A 71 -3.88 5.67 -6.98
N ALA A 72 -3.99 4.36 -7.18
CA ALA A 72 -4.44 3.43 -6.15
C ALA A 72 -3.46 3.33 -4.96
N ILE A 73 -2.16 3.34 -5.25
CA ILE A 73 -1.11 3.36 -4.21
C ILE A 73 -1.19 4.66 -3.42
N MET A 74 -1.31 5.80 -4.10
CA MET A 74 -1.38 7.12 -3.45
C MET A 74 -2.61 7.23 -2.54
N SER A 75 -3.79 6.80 -3.00
CA SER A 75 -5.01 6.84 -2.17
C SER A 75 -4.90 5.97 -0.92
N THR A 76 -4.18 4.84 -1.02
CA THR A 76 -3.95 3.95 0.11
C THR A 76 -2.92 4.56 1.05
N ALA A 77 -1.80 5.06 0.53
CA ALA A 77 -0.75 5.70 1.30
C ALA A 77 -1.27 6.91 2.08
N ASP A 78 -2.05 7.79 1.45
CA ASP A 78 -2.64 8.96 2.09
C ASP A 78 -3.52 8.57 3.28
N SER A 79 -4.36 7.56 3.11
CA SER A 79 -5.23 7.06 4.16
C SER A 79 -4.44 6.46 5.34
N GLN A 80 -3.39 5.67 5.06
CA GLN A 80 -2.57 5.06 6.11
C GLN A 80 -1.70 6.08 6.85
N LEU A 81 -1.16 7.08 6.14
CA LEU A 81 -0.42 8.20 6.73
C LEU A 81 -1.33 9.04 7.63
N LEU A 82 -2.57 9.32 7.18
CA LEU A 82 -3.51 10.10 7.97
C LEU A 82 -3.96 9.35 9.23
N VAL A 83 -4.28 8.06 9.11
CA VAL A 83 -4.68 7.23 10.26
C VAL A 83 -3.56 7.13 11.28
N SER A 84 -2.34 6.81 10.84
CA SER A 84 -1.17 6.73 11.75
C SER A 84 -0.86 8.07 12.42
N ALA A 85 -0.90 9.18 11.67
CA ALA A 85 -0.69 10.51 12.24
C ALA A 85 -1.79 10.92 13.22
N SER A 86 -3.05 10.55 12.95
CA SER A 86 -4.17 10.80 13.85
C SER A 86 -4.02 10.02 15.16
N SER A 87 -3.65 8.74 15.11
CA SER A 87 -3.41 7.95 16.31
C SER A 87 -2.26 8.52 17.15
N VAL A 88 -1.19 8.99 16.54
CA VAL A 88 -0.10 9.64 17.28
C VAL A 88 -0.56 10.97 17.91
N ALA A 89 -1.30 11.79 17.17
CA ALA A 89 -1.73 13.10 17.66
C ALA A 89 -2.81 13.02 18.76
N GLU A 90 -3.82 12.17 18.57
CA GLU A 90 -4.94 12.04 19.52
C GLU A 90 -4.60 11.07 20.65
N ASP A 91 -4.13 9.85 20.34
CA ASP A 91 -3.97 8.81 21.36
C ASP A 91 -2.70 9.05 22.20
N ILE A 92 -1.59 9.37 21.55
CA ILE A 92 -0.30 9.56 22.23
C ILE A 92 -0.18 10.98 22.75
N PHE A 93 -0.25 11.99 21.87
CA PHE A 93 0.03 13.36 22.27
C PHE A 93 -1.08 13.94 23.16
N LYS A 94 -2.33 13.95 22.72
CA LYS A 94 -3.45 14.44 23.54
C LYS A 94 -3.76 13.47 24.68
N GLY A 95 -3.85 12.17 24.42
CA GLY A 95 -4.24 11.17 25.42
C GLY A 95 -3.24 10.97 26.56
N LEU A 96 -1.94 10.95 26.28
CA LEU A 96 -0.90 10.62 27.27
C LEU A 96 -0.04 11.81 27.70
N LEU A 97 0.40 12.65 26.75
CA LEU A 97 1.39 13.70 27.05
C LEU A 97 0.75 15.03 27.49
N LYS A 98 -0.29 15.49 26.79
CA LYS A 98 -0.91 16.80 27.02
C LYS A 98 -2.42 16.74 26.81
N LYS A 99 -3.13 16.31 27.86
CA LYS A 99 -4.60 16.15 27.86
C LYS A 99 -5.39 17.42 27.54
N ASP A 100 -4.85 18.58 27.93
CA ASP A 100 -5.49 19.89 27.69
C ASP A 100 -5.01 20.54 26.38
N ALA A 101 -4.47 19.77 25.42
CA ALA A 101 -4.05 20.32 24.14
C ALA A 101 -5.25 20.76 23.29
N ASP A 102 -5.22 22.03 22.87
CA ASP A 102 -6.18 22.60 21.93
C ASP A 102 -6.11 21.93 20.54
N ASP A 103 -7.23 21.88 19.83
CA ASP A 103 -7.35 21.16 18.55
C ASP A 103 -6.39 21.70 17.48
N LYS A 104 -6.05 23.00 17.54
CA LYS A 104 -5.03 23.59 16.66
C LYS A 104 -3.64 23.03 16.91
N THR A 105 -3.32 22.74 18.18
CA THR A 105 -2.04 22.11 18.56
C THR A 105 -2.01 20.67 18.09
N VAL A 106 -3.11 19.93 18.28
CA VAL A 106 -3.23 18.53 17.86
C VAL A 106 -3.11 18.40 16.33
N MET A 107 -3.75 19.29 15.58
CA MET A 107 -3.63 19.34 14.12
C MET A 107 -2.18 19.62 13.67
N ASN A 108 -1.46 20.52 14.34
CA ASN A 108 -0.06 20.80 14.03
C ASN A 108 0.83 19.60 14.33
N VAL A 109 0.59 18.88 15.44
CA VAL A 109 1.29 17.64 15.77
C VAL A 109 1.00 16.56 14.73
N SER A 110 -0.26 16.38 14.31
CA SER A 110 -0.63 15.46 13.24
C SER A 110 0.15 15.74 11.95
N ARG A 111 0.21 17.00 11.49
CA ARG A 111 0.98 17.40 10.31
C ARG A 111 2.48 17.12 10.45
N ALA A 112 3.05 17.39 11.62
CA ALA A 112 4.46 17.08 11.90
C ALA A 112 4.71 15.56 11.88
N THR A 113 3.80 14.76 12.45
CA THR A 113 3.88 13.30 12.41
C THR A 113 3.82 12.77 10.99
N VAL A 114 2.92 13.28 10.13
CA VAL A 114 2.87 12.88 8.71
C VAL A 114 4.23 13.09 8.04
N LEU A 115 4.86 14.26 8.25
CA LEU A 115 6.18 14.54 7.70
C LEU A 115 7.25 13.56 8.21
N VAL A 116 7.27 13.29 9.52
CA VAL A 116 8.24 12.35 10.11
C VAL A 116 8.04 10.94 9.56
N VAL A 117 6.81 10.44 9.52
CA VAL A 117 6.50 9.11 8.99
C VAL A 117 6.84 9.02 7.50
N ALA A 118 6.55 10.05 6.71
CA ALA A 118 6.90 10.10 5.29
C ALA A 118 8.42 10.02 5.07
N VAL A 119 9.21 10.74 5.85
CA VAL A 119 10.68 10.69 5.77
C VAL A 119 11.21 9.30 6.14
N LEU A 120 10.69 8.69 7.21
CA LEU A 120 11.08 7.34 7.60
C LEU A 120 10.71 6.31 6.52
N ALA A 121 9.50 6.39 5.96
CA ALA A 121 9.06 5.53 4.88
C ALA A 121 9.97 5.66 3.64
N TYR A 122 10.37 6.89 3.29
CA TYR A 122 11.33 7.14 2.20
C TYR A 122 12.69 6.51 2.46
N ILE A 123 13.25 6.65 3.67
CA ILE A 123 14.54 6.04 4.03
C ILE A 123 14.48 4.51 3.92
N ILE A 124 13.38 3.90 4.38
CA ILE A 124 13.17 2.45 4.30
C ILE A 124 13.03 2.00 2.84
N ALA A 125 12.32 2.76 2.02
CA ALA A 125 12.10 2.47 0.60
C ALA A 125 13.35 2.68 -0.26
N TRP A 126 14.32 3.49 0.18
CA TRP A 126 15.56 3.75 -0.55
C TRP A 126 16.46 2.50 -0.67
N ASN A 127 16.34 1.54 0.24
CA ASN A 127 17.15 0.31 0.19
C ASN A 127 16.56 -0.68 -0.83
N PRO A 128 17.24 -0.97 -1.95
CA PRO A 128 16.71 -1.82 -3.03
C PRO A 128 16.60 -3.30 -2.64
N ASN A 129 17.21 -3.72 -1.52
CA ASN A 129 17.09 -5.08 -1.01
C ASN A 129 15.75 -5.32 -0.28
N ASN A 130 15.02 -4.26 0.07
CA ASN A 130 13.72 -4.37 0.72
C ASN A 130 12.65 -4.70 -0.32
N THR A 131 12.15 -5.93 -0.29
CA THR A 131 10.98 -6.33 -1.06
C THR A 131 9.71 -5.82 -0.37
N VAL A 132 8.67 -5.51 -1.15
CA VAL A 132 7.36 -5.11 -0.62
C VAL A 132 6.82 -6.18 0.32
N MET A 133 6.89 -7.45 -0.07
CA MET A 133 6.44 -8.58 0.75
C MET A 133 7.27 -8.71 2.03
N GLY A 134 8.59 -8.48 1.97
CA GLY A 134 9.46 -8.49 3.14
C GLY A 134 9.11 -7.38 4.13
N LEU A 135 8.91 -6.16 3.65
CA LEU A 135 8.50 -5.02 4.47
C LEU A 135 7.15 -5.26 5.13
N VAL A 136 6.16 -5.73 4.37
CA VAL A 136 4.82 -6.03 4.88
C VAL A 136 4.88 -7.17 5.91
N SER A 137 5.60 -8.25 5.61
CA SER A 137 5.76 -9.38 6.54
C SER A 137 6.42 -8.95 7.84
N ASN A 138 7.45 -8.11 7.79
CA ASN A 138 8.14 -7.61 8.98
C ASN A 138 7.22 -6.71 9.83
N ALA A 139 6.40 -5.86 9.20
CA ALA A 139 5.41 -5.06 9.91
C ALA A 139 4.35 -5.92 10.63
N TRP A 140 3.83 -6.95 9.96
CA TRP A 140 2.89 -7.90 10.56
C TRP A 140 3.53 -8.74 11.67
N ALA A 141 4.78 -9.17 11.50
CA ALA A 141 5.52 -9.88 12.54
C ALA A 141 5.72 -9.01 13.79
N GLY A 142 6.04 -7.72 13.62
CA GLY A 142 6.13 -6.77 14.73
C GLY A 142 4.79 -6.57 15.46
N LEU A 143 3.69 -6.43 14.72
CA LEU A 143 2.34 -6.39 15.31
C LEU A 143 2.02 -7.69 16.07
N GLY A 144 2.33 -8.84 15.48
CA GLY A 144 2.15 -10.14 16.13
C GLY A 144 2.99 -10.31 17.39
N ALA A 145 4.23 -9.77 17.41
CA ALA A 145 5.08 -9.81 18.58
C ALA A 145 4.64 -8.85 19.70
N ALA A 146 4.02 -7.72 19.36
CA ALA A 146 3.53 -6.75 20.34
C ALA A 146 2.19 -7.14 20.99
N PHE A 147 1.33 -7.85 20.25
CA PHE A 147 -0.03 -8.20 20.68
C PHE A 147 -0.29 -9.72 20.80
N GLY A 148 0.69 -10.56 20.50
CA GLY A 148 0.65 -11.99 20.76
C GLY A 148 0.88 -12.31 22.25
N PRO A 149 0.48 -13.51 22.73
CA PRO A 149 0.80 -13.99 24.07
C PRO A 149 2.31 -14.23 24.28
#